data_AF-A0A7Y8JNJ6-F1
#
_entry.id   AF-A0A7Y8JNJ6-F1
#
_cell.length_a   1.000
_cell.length_b   1.000
_cell.length_c   1.000
_cell.angle_alpha   90.00
_cell.angle_beta   90.00
_cell.angle_gamma   90.00
#
_symmetry.space_group_name_H-M   'P 1'
#
loop_
_entity.id
_entity.type
_entity.pdbx_description
1 polymer ?
#
loop_
_entity_poly.entity_id
_entity_poly.type
_entity_poly.pdbx_seq_one_letter_code
_entity_poly.pdbx_strand_id
1 'polypeptide(L)'
;MSTINSQPSAYHLCLQNALPPSCPPTGQPLNDLKALLTKDNIGQLLRNPDAQRSVNTLNRLRDLLTPANISALLRGPDAQENARTLTDIGELLNKDAINPGLSAATQAMEKKIDEDTQKRKTEMLIQMATDPDDDSAILESLANWRQSAAQARQSARHSGTMANTLTDLGARLSKRNIDAGMGSS
;
A
#
# COMPACT_ATOMS: atom_id res chain seq x y z
N MET A 1 -19.81 25.55 -12.04
CA MET A 1 -20.66 24.53 -11.39
C MET A 1 -20.04 23.17 -11.71
N SER A 2 -19.35 22.56 -10.76
CA SER A 2 -18.61 21.31 -10.97
C SER A 2 -19.54 20.12 -10.76
N THR A 3 -19.76 19.33 -11.82
CA THR A 3 -20.43 18.03 -11.73
C THR A 3 -19.45 17.01 -11.18
N ILE A 4 -19.72 16.50 -9.97
CA ILE A 4 -19.03 15.35 -9.38
C ILE A 4 -19.50 14.11 -10.16
N ASN A 5 -18.59 13.55 -10.96
CA ASN A 5 -18.80 12.27 -11.64
C ASN A 5 -18.60 11.14 -10.62
N SER A 6 -19.65 10.85 -9.85
CA SER A 6 -19.72 9.65 -9.01
C SER A 6 -20.02 8.46 -9.91
N GLN A 7 -18.99 7.80 -10.43
CA GLN A 7 -19.16 6.43 -10.94
C GLN A 7 -19.57 5.54 -9.76
N PRO A 8 -20.74 4.88 -9.81
CA PRO A 8 -21.09 3.86 -8.84
C PRO A 8 -20.10 2.70 -9.00
N SER A 9 -19.46 2.31 -7.91
CA SER A 9 -18.66 1.10 -7.86
C SER A 9 -19.53 -0.09 -8.26
N ALA A 10 -19.12 -0.83 -9.29
CA ALA A 10 -19.88 -1.93 -9.89
C ALA A 10 -20.29 -3.03 -8.89
N TYR A 11 -19.65 -3.08 -7.71
CA TYR A 11 -19.98 -4.00 -6.63
C TYR A 11 -21.34 -3.73 -5.97
N HIS A 12 -21.84 -2.48 -5.99
CA HIS A 12 -23.08 -2.12 -5.28
C HIS A 12 -24.35 -2.60 -6.02
N LEU A 13 -24.24 -2.94 -7.30
CA LEU A 13 -25.36 -3.38 -8.14
C LEU A 13 -25.66 -4.88 -8.06
N CYS A 14 -24.78 -5.68 -7.44
CA CYS A 14 -24.93 -7.15 -7.42
C CYS A 14 -25.82 -7.68 -6.26
N LEU A 15 -26.22 -6.83 -5.31
CA LEU A 15 -27.04 -7.23 -4.15
C LEU A 15 -28.56 -7.12 -4.38
N GLN A 16 -28.99 -6.60 -5.54
CA GLN A 16 -30.39 -6.38 -5.85
C GLN A 16 -30.73 -6.96 -7.23
N ASN A 17 -31.44 -8.10 -7.20
CA ASN A 17 -32.20 -8.74 -8.28
C ASN A 17 -31.54 -9.91 -9.03
N ALA A 18 -32.42 -10.86 -9.35
CA ALA A 18 -32.16 -12.15 -9.98
C ALA A 18 -31.50 -12.03 -11.38
N LEU A 19 -30.32 -12.68 -11.53
CA LEU A 19 -29.65 -13.27 -12.71
C LEU A 19 -29.89 -12.72 -14.14
N PRO A 20 -28.88 -12.77 -15.06
CA PRO A 20 -27.55 -12.14 -15.02
C PRO A 20 -27.32 -11.22 -16.26
N PRO A 21 -26.29 -10.35 -16.20
CA PRO A 21 -25.23 -10.51 -17.20
C PRO A 21 -23.87 -10.51 -16.50
N SER A 22 -23.15 -11.63 -16.64
CA SER A 22 -21.72 -11.80 -16.35
C SER A 22 -21.21 -11.05 -15.11
N CYS A 23 -21.69 -11.42 -13.92
CA CYS A 23 -20.86 -11.25 -12.74
C CYS A 23 -19.56 -12.04 -13.00
N PRO A 24 -18.37 -11.43 -12.91
CA PRO A 24 -17.15 -12.21 -12.91
C PRO A 24 -17.29 -13.25 -11.78
N PRO A 25 -16.88 -14.52 -12.00
CA PRO A 25 -16.92 -15.52 -10.95
C PRO A 25 -16.21 -14.93 -9.73
N THR A 26 -16.84 -15.00 -8.57
CA THR A 26 -16.40 -14.31 -7.34
C THR A 26 -14.93 -14.59 -6.99
N GLY A 27 -14.35 -15.71 -7.47
CA GLY A 27 -12.93 -16.07 -7.35
C GLY A 27 -11.95 -15.40 -8.32
N GLN A 28 -12.36 -14.92 -9.51
CA GLN A 28 -11.48 -14.19 -10.44
C GLN A 28 -10.86 -12.92 -9.84
N PRO A 29 -11.64 -12.01 -9.22
CA PRO A 29 -11.08 -10.80 -8.62
C PRO A 29 -10.15 -11.11 -7.43
N LEU A 30 -10.32 -12.26 -6.77
CA LEU A 30 -9.48 -12.69 -5.66
C LEU A 30 -8.13 -13.27 -6.14
N ASN A 31 -8.15 -14.04 -7.23
CA ASN A 31 -6.92 -14.54 -7.87
C ASN A 31 -6.11 -13.40 -8.50
N ASP A 32 -6.78 -12.43 -9.14
CA ASP A 32 -6.14 -11.21 -9.62
C ASP A 32 -5.48 -10.44 -8.46
N LEU A 33 -6.16 -10.36 -7.31
CA LEU A 33 -5.64 -9.69 -6.13
C LEU A 33 -4.39 -10.41 -5.59
N LYS A 34 -4.43 -11.74 -5.49
CA LYS A 34 -3.28 -12.55 -5.09
C LYS A 34 -2.10 -12.37 -6.03
N ALA A 35 -2.34 -12.30 -7.34
CA ALA A 35 -1.29 -12.06 -8.35
C ALA A 35 -0.62 -10.68 -8.18
N LEU A 36 -1.34 -9.69 -7.67
CA LEU A 36 -0.77 -8.37 -7.34
C LEU A 36 0.08 -8.40 -6.06
N LEU A 37 -0.12 -9.36 -5.17
CA LEU A 37 0.53 -9.45 -3.86
C LEU A 37 1.78 -10.35 -3.84
N THR A 38 2.70 -10.13 -4.77
CA THR A 38 4.03 -10.76 -4.68
C THR A 38 4.91 -10.04 -3.66
N LYS A 39 5.94 -10.73 -3.13
CA LYS A 39 6.92 -10.11 -2.22
C LYS A 39 7.54 -8.84 -2.81
N ASP A 40 7.89 -8.86 -4.11
CA ASP A 40 8.42 -7.70 -4.82
C ASP A 40 7.41 -6.55 -4.90
N ASN A 41 6.16 -6.84 -5.25
CA ASN A 41 5.13 -5.80 -5.34
C ASN A 41 4.88 -5.18 -3.96
N ILE A 42 4.78 -5.99 -2.90
CA ILE A 42 4.66 -5.52 -1.52
C ILE A 42 5.85 -4.63 -1.16
N GLY A 43 7.08 -5.02 -1.50
CA GLY A 43 8.26 -4.19 -1.32
C GLY A 43 8.15 -2.84 -2.05
N GLN A 44 7.60 -2.81 -3.26
CA GLN A 44 7.35 -1.57 -4.00
C GLN A 44 6.27 -0.69 -3.36
N LEU A 45 5.20 -1.29 -2.83
CA LEU A 45 4.16 -0.57 -2.07
C LEU A 45 4.77 0.15 -0.86
N LEU A 46 5.68 -0.53 -0.15
CA LEU A 46 6.31 -0.01 1.06
C LEU A 46 7.38 1.03 0.76
N ARG A 47 8.12 0.91 -0.34
CA ARG A 47 9.13 1.91 -0.75
C ARG A 47 8.51 3.19 -1.30
N ASN A 48 7.40 3.06 -2.02
CA ASN A 48 6.75 4.18 -2.70
C ASN A 48 5.26 4.23 -2.32
N PRO A 49 4.91 4.52 -1.05
CA PRO A 49 3.54 4.45 -0.56
C PRO A 49 2.60 5.45 -1.25
N ASP A 50 3.16 6.57 -1.71
CA ASP A 50 2.42 7.67 -2.37
C ASP A 50 2.31 7.52 -3.89
N ALA A 51 2.99 6.54 -4.48
CA ALA A 51 2.89 6.32 -5.92
C ALA A 51 1.46 5.90 -6.28
N GLN A 52 0.94 6.42 -7.41
CA GLN A 52 -0.43 6.12 -7.87
C GLN A 52 -0.72 4.62 -7.91
N ARG A 53 0.25 3.81 -8.34
CA ARG A 53 0.13 2.34 -8.37
C ARG A 53 -0.06 1.75 -6.97
N SER A 54 0.64 2.28 -5.97
CA SER A 54 0.56 1.82 -4.58
C SER A 54 -0.79 2.15 -3.96
N VAL A 55 -1.24 3.39 -4.15
CA VAL A 55 -2.56 3.85 -3.70
C VAL A 55 -3.67 3.03 -4.36
N ASN A 56 -3.61 2.81 -5.67
CA ASN A 56 -4.60 2.02 -6.40
C ASN A 56 -4.65 0.56 -5.91
N THR A 57 -3.48 -0.04 -5.66
CA THR A 57 -3.40 -1.41 -5.13
C THR A 57 -4.02 -1.49 -3.74
N LEU A 58 -3.71 -0.53 -2.86
CA LEU A 58 -4.26 -0.49 -1.52
C LEU A 58 -5.78 -0.31 -1.51
N ASN A 59 -6.31 0.56 -2.38
CA ASN A 59 -7.75 0.76 -2.50
C ASN A 59 -8.44 -0.51 -2.99
N ARG A 60 -7.88 -1.19 -4.00
CA ARG A 60 -8.42 -2.47 -4.48
C ARG A 60 -8.43 -3.54 -3.38
N LEU A 61 -7.40 -3.59 -2.55
CA LEU A 61 -7.35 -4.47 -1.38
C LEU A 61 -8.45 -4.14 -0.38
N ARG A 62 -8.64 -2.86 -0.04
CA ARG A 62 -9.67 -2.41 0.91
C ARG A 62 -11.09 -2.69 0.41
N ASP A 63 -11.35 -2.50 -0.87
CA ASP A 63 -12.66 -2.71 -1.48
C ASP A 63 -13.01 -4.19 -1.57
N LEU A 64 -12.04 -5.05 -1.91
CA LEU A 64 -12.28 -6.49 -2.04
C LEU A 64 -12.29 -7.20 -0.69
N LEU A 65 -11.44 -6.80 0.26
CA LEU A 65 -11.28 -7.46 1.56
C LEU A 65 -12.12 -6.80 2.67
N THR A 66 -13.31 -6.33 2.33
CA THR A 66 -14.29 -5.90 3.33
C THR A 66 -14.85 -7.13 4.08
N PRO A 67 -15.27 -6.99 5.34
CA PRO A 67 -15.87 -8.10 6.09
C PRO A 67 -17.06 -8.74 5.35
N ALA A 68 -17.91 -7.94 4.72
CA ALA A 68 -19.06 -8.43 3.96
C ALA A 68 -18.64 -9.27 2.74
N ASN A 69 -17.64 -8.82 1.98
CA ASN A 69 -17.14 -9.55 0.82
C ASN A 69 -16.43 -10.84 1.24
N ILE A 70 -15.64 -10.80 2.31
CA ILE A 70 -15.01 -12.01 2.87
C ILE A 70 -16.08 -13.03 3.28
N SER A 71 -17.10 -12.61 4.02
CA SER A 71 -18.19 -13.52 4.41
C SER A 71 -18.95 -14.08 3.21
N ALA A 72 -19.21 -13.27 2.18
CA ALA A 72 -19.84 -13.75 0.95
C ALA A 72 -18.98 -14.79 0.22
N LEU A 73 -17.67 -14.55 0.12
CA LEU A 73 -16.71 -15.47 -0.50
C LEU A 73 -16.62 -16.81 0.24
N LEU A 74 -16.72 -16.79 1.58
CA LEU A 74 -16.64 -17.99 2.43
C LEU A 74 -17.96 -18.78 2.52
N ARG A 75 -19.07 -18.26 1.98
CA ARG A 75 -20.37 -18.94 1.94
C ARG A 75 -20.85 -19.27 0.53
N GLY A 76 -20.11 -18.81 -0.48
CA GLY A 76 -20.44 -19.01 -1.89
C GLY A 76 -20.13 -20.43 -2.39
N PRO A 77 -20.45 -20.72 -3.67
CA PRO A 77 -20.24 -22.03 -4.28
C PRO A 77 -18.78 -22.51 -4.27
N ASP A 78 -17.84 -21.57 -4.26
CA ASP A 78 -16.39 -21.84 -4.26
C ASP A 78 -15.73 -21.55 -2.89
N ALA A 79 -16.51 -21.61 -1.79
CA ALA A 79 -16.08 -21.23 -0.45
C ALA A 79 -14.73 -21.81 -0.03
N GLN A 80 -14.48 -23.09 -0.33
CA GLN A 80 -13.26 -23.77 0.06
C GLN A 80 -12.02 -23.28 -0.72
N GLU A 81 -12.17 -22.99 -2.01
CA GLU A 81 -11.09 -22.43 -2.83
C GLU A 81 -10.82 -20.97 -2.45
N ASN A 82 -11.88 -20.19 -2.23
CA ASN A 82 -11.79 -18.83 -1.74
C ASN A 82 -11.10 -18.76 -0.37
N ALA A 83 -11.44 -19.68 0.55
CA ALA A 83 -10.80 -19.77 1.86
C ALA A 83 -9.30 -20.02 1.77
N ARG A 84 -8.86 -20.92 0.88
CA ARG A 84 -7.43 -21.17 0.61
C ARG A 84 -6.76 -19.90 0.08
N THR A 85 -7.35 -19.27 -0.92
CA THR A 85 -6.78 -18.07 -1.54
C THR A 85 -6.73 -16.89 -0.56
N LEU A 86 -7.76 -16.70 0.26
CA LEU A 86 -7.78 -15.69 1.33
C LEU A 86 -6.72 -15.97 2.39
N THR A 87 -6.52 -17.24 2.76
CA THR A 87 -5.46 -17.63 3.70
C THR A 87 -4.07 -17.32 3.14
N ASP A 88 -3.81 -17.66 1.86
CA ASP A 88 -2.54 -17.35 1.19
C ASP A 88 -2.29 -15.83 1.13
N ILE A 89 -3.33 -15.04 0.83
CA ILE A 89 -3.25 -13.57 0.88
C ILE A 89 -2.95 -13.11 2.31
N GLY A 90 -3.60 -13.70 3.31
CA GLY A 90 -3.35 -13.42 4.72
C GLY A 90 -1.90 -13.66 5.13
N GLU A 91 -1.28 -14.74 4.64
CA GLU A 91 0.13 -15.05 4.88
C GLU A 91 1.07 -14.04 4.21
N LEU A 92 0.77 -13.61 2.98
CA LEU A 92 1.54 -12.59 2.27
C LEU A 92 1.47 -11.22 2.94
N LEU A 93 0.35 -10.92 3.59
CA LEU A 93 0.08 -9.65 4.27
C LEU A 93 0.36 -9.69 5.78
N ASN A 94 0.83 -10.81 6.32
CA ASN A 94 1.09 -10.92 7.75
C ASN A 94 2.29 -10.05 8.17
N LYS A 95 2.35 -9.73 9.47
CA LYS A 95 3.38 -8.87 10.04
C LYS A 95 4.81 -9.35 9.75
N ASP A 96 5.05 -10.67 9.77
CA ASP A 96 6.37 -11.26 9.55
C ASP A 96 6.82 -11.17 8.08
N ALA A 97 5.87 -11.16 7.14
CA ALA A 97 6.11 -10.94 5.73
C ALA A 97 6.29 -9.45 5.38
N ILE A 98 5.53 -8.55 6.04
CA ILE A 98 5.55 -7.10 5.78
C ILE A 98 6.76 -6.41 6.42
N ASN A 99 7.11 -6.76 7.66
CA ASN A 99 8.14 -6.05 8.44
C ASN A 99 9.52 -5.98 7.77
N PRO A 100 10.05 -7.06 7.15
CA PRO A 100 11.34 -6.98 6.46
C PRO A 100 11.32 -5.94 5.33
N GLY A 101 10.21 -5.88 4.56
CA GLY A 101 10.03 -4.91 3.49
C GLY A 101 9.94 -3.48 4.02
N LEU A 102 9.21 -3.26 5.13
CA LEU A 102 9.10 -1.96 5.77
C LEU A 102 10.46 -1.47 6.31
N SER A 103 11.20 -2.36 6.96
CA SER A 103 12.55 -2.07 7.48
C SER A 103 13.50 -1.69 6.35
N ALA A 104 13.51 -2.47 5.25
CA ALA A 104 14.33 -2.17 4.08
C ALA A 104 13.94 -0.84 3.41
N ALA A 105 12.64 -0.53 3.32
CA ALA A 105 12.17 0.75 2.79
C ALA A 105 12.61 1.94 3.66
N THR A 106 12.50 1.80 4.98
CA THR A 106 12.89 2.85 5.94
C THR A 106 14.41 3.08 5.90
N GLN A 107 15.21 2.00 5.93
CA GLN A 107 16.68 2.09 5.85
C GLN A 107 17.15 2.71 4.52
N ALA A 108 16.54 2.35 3.39
CA ALA A 108 16.88 2.94 2.10
C ALA A 108 16.63 4.45 2.08
N MET A 109 15.59 4.90 2.79
CA MET A 109 15.23 6.31 2.89
C MET A 109 16.17 7.07 3.82
N GLU A 110 16.52 6.50 4.98
CA GLU A 110 17.52 7.05 5.89
C GLU A 110 18.87 7.23 5.18
N LYS A 111 19.33 6.18 4.48
CA LYS A 111 20.54 6.23 3.67
C LYS A 111 20.49 7.35 2.64
N LYS A 112 19.37 7.53 1.94
CA LYS A 112 19.21 8.62 0.96
C LYS A 112 19.29 9.99 1.62
N ILE A 113 18.66 10.19 2.77
CA ILE A 113 18.72 11.46 3.53
C ILE A 113 20.16 11.76 3.93
N ASP A 114 20.90 10.75 4.40
CA ASP A 114 22.31 10.91 4.80
C ASP A 114 23.19 11.27 3.60
N GLU A 115 23.04 10.56 2.47
CA GLU A 115 23.75 10.84 1.22
C GLU A 115 23.46 12.26 0.70
N ASP A 116 22.18 12.66 0.66
CA ASP A 116 21.76 14.00 0.26
C ASP A 116 22.33 15.08 1.20
N THR A 117 22.38 14.79 2.50
CA THR A 117 22.95 15.70 3.50
C THR A 117 24.44 15.88 3.32
N GLN A 118 25.20 14.80 3.06
CA GLN A 118 26.64 14.89 2.82
C GLN A 118 26.95 15.60 1.51
N LYS A 119 26.20 15.30 0.44
CA LYS A 119 26.34 15.99 -0.84
C LYS A 119 26.11 17.49 -0.67
N ARG A 120 25.07 17.89 0.07
CA ARG A 120 24.75 19.30 0.29
C ARG A 120 25.81 20.04 1.11
N LYS A 121 26.36 19.40 2.15
CA LYS A 121 27.48 19.99 2.91
C LYS A 121 28.67 20.29 2.00
N THR A 122 29.01 19.36 1.12
CA THR A 122 30.09 19.55 0.14
C THR A 122 29.77 20.69 -0.83
N GLU A 123 28.55 20.75 -1.36
CA GLU A 123 28.11 21.84 -2.26
C GLU A 123 28.18 23.22 -1.58
N MET A 124 27.76 23.32 -0.31
CA MET A 124 27.87 24.57 0.46
C MET A 124 29.33 24.99 0.66
N LEU A 125 30.22 24.06 1.01
CA LEU A 125 31.65 24.35 1.18
C LEU A 125 32.28 24.86 -0.12
N ILE A 126 31.91 24.29 -1.27
CA ILE A 126 32.37 24.75 -2.58
C ILE A 126 31.83 26.16 -2.88
N GLN A 127 30.55 26.42 -2.60
CA GLN A 127 29.95 27.74 -2.81
C GLN A 127 30.67 28.81 -1.99
N MET A 128 30.88 28.57 -0.69
CA MET A 128 31.61 29.49 0.20
C MET A 128 33.05 29.74 -0.25
N ALA A 129 33.69 28.77 -0.89
CA ALA A 129 35.04 28.92 -1.42
C ALA A 129 35.10 29.68 -2.77
N THR A 130 34.01 29.68 -3.54
CA THR A 130 33.97 30.23 -4.90
C THR A 130 33.35 31.62 -4.94
N ASP A 131 32.31 31.86 -4.14
CA ASP A 131 31.61 33.13 -4.02
C ASP A 131 31.15 33.32 -2.56
N PRO A 132 32.01 33.84 -1.68
CA PRO A 132 31.73 33.94 -0.25
C PRO A 132 30.67 34.99 0.11
N ASP A 133 30.29 35.87 -0.84
CA ASP A 133 29.30 36.93 -0.62
C ASP A 133 27.89 36.55 -1.09
N ASP A 134 27.73 35.42 -1.80
CA ASP A 134 26.42 34.90 -2.24
C ASP A 134 25.76 33.99 -1.19
N ASP A 135 25.29 34.63 -0.11
CA ASP A 135 24.51 33.98 0.94
C ASP A 135 23.16 33.44 0.43
N SER A 136 22.64 33.98 -0.68
CA SER A 136 21.32 33.61 -1.20
C SER A 136 21.32 32.18 -1.75
N ALA A 137 22.36 31.81 -2.50
CA ALA A 137 22.55 30.45 -2.97
C ALA A 137 22.66 29.44 -1.80
N ILE A 138 23.33 29.82 -0.71
CA ILE A 138 23.51 28.98 0.49
C ILE A 138 22.21 28.83 1.29
N LEU A 139 21.35 29.85 1.30
CA LEU A 139 20.03 29.77 1.94
C LEU A 139 19.03 28.95 1.13
N GLU A 140 18.98 29.12 -0.20
CA GLU A 140 18.08 28.37 -1.09
C GLU A 140 18.40 26.87 -1.03
N SER A 141 19.68 26.54 -1.19
CA SER A 141 20.33 25.28 -0.82
C SER A 141 19.78 24.60 0.43
N LEU A 142 19.79 25.33 1.55
CA LEU A 142 19.37 24.81 2.85
C LEU A 142 17.85 24.62 2.89
N ALA A 143 17.08 25.54 2.32
CA ALA A 143 15.62 25.44 2.24
C ALA A 143 15.19 24.21 1.44
N ASN A 144 15.79 23.99 0.27
CA ASN A 144 15.52 22.83 -0.59
C ASN A 144 15.86 21.51 0.11
N TRP A 145 16.98 21.45 0.85
CA TRP A 145 17.32 20.26 1.66
C TRP A 145 16.32 20.02 2.79
N ARG A 146 15.91 21.07 3.53
CA ARG A 146 14.91 20.91 4.60
C ARG A 146 13.59 20.38 4.04
N GLN A 147 13.19 20.83 2.86
CA GLN A 147 12.00 20.36 2.17
C GLN A 147 12.16 18.90 1.73
N SER A 148 13.28 18.52 1.10
CA SER A 148 13.49 17.13 0.66
C SER A 148 13.57 16.15 1.84
N ALA A 149 14.24 16.52 2.93
CA ALA A 149 14.31 15.73 4.15
C ALA A 149 12.92 15.60 4.82
N ALA A 150 12.10 16.65 4.79
CA ALA A 150 10.72 16.60 5.27
C ALA A 150 9.85 15.66 4.42
N GLN A 151 9.96 15.74 3.09
CA GLN A 151 9.25 14.85 2.17
C GLN A 151 9.65 13.39 2.36
N ALA A 152 10.95 13.11 2.52
CA ALA A 152 11.43 11.77 2.83
C ALA A 152 10.83 11.27 4.16
N ARG A 153 10.93 12.04 5.25
CA ARG A 153 10.32 11.65 6.53
C ARG A 153 8.81 11.43 6.44
N GLN A 154 8.10 12.22 5.64
CA GLN A 154 6.68 12.01 5.38
C GLN A 154 6.43 10.68 4.65
N SER A 155 7.23 10.38 3.63
CA SER A 155 7.15 9.12 2.91
C SER A 155 7.39 7.91 3.83
N ALA A 156 8.36 7.97 4.76
CA ALA A 156 8.57 6.91 5.77
C ALA A 156 7.32 6.69 6.65
N ARG A 157 6.67 7.77 7.08
CA ARG A 157 5.41 7.68 7.86
C ARG A 157 4.30 7.04 7.03
N HIS A 158 4.22 7.36 5.75
CA HIS A 158 3.26 6.75 4.84
C HIS A 158 3.57 5.26 4.60
N SER A 159 4.85 4.88 4.51
CA SER A 159 5.27 3.46 4.43
C SER A 159 4.83 2.69 5.68
N GLY A 160 5.00 3.27 6.87
CA GLY A 160 4.50 2.69 8.12
C GLY A 160 2.97 2.55 8.13
N THR A 161 2.24 3.56 7.66
CA THR A 161 0.78 3.52 7.56
C THR A 161 0.29 2.47 6.56
N MET A 162 0.97 2.36 5.42
CA MET A 162 0.74 1.33 4.40
C MET A 162 0.97 -0.07 5.02
N ALA A 163 2.10 -0.28 5.69
CA ALA A 163 2.43 -1.55 6.34
C ALA A 163 1.39 -1.96 7.40
N ASN A 164 0.96 -1.02 8.24
CA ASN A 164 -0.09 -1.26 9.24
C ASN A 164 -1.40 -1.66 8.56
N THR A 165 -1.80 -0.95 7.51
CA THR A 165 -3.02 -1.30 6.76
C THR A 165 -2.92 -2.69 6.16
N LEU A 166 -1.80 -3.04 5.53
CA LEU A 166 -1.57 -4.37 4.96
C LEU A 166 -1.63 -5.45 6.06
N THR A 167 -0.99 -5.20 7.19
CA THR A 167 -0.98 -6.13 8.34
C THR A 167 -2.38 -6.30 8.94
N ASP A 168 -3.18 -5.23 9.05
CA ASP A 168 -4.57 -5.29 9.52
C ASP A 168 -5.45 -6.10 8.57
N LEU A 169 -5.25 -5.96 7.26
CA LEU A 169 -5.92 -6.79 6.27
C LEU A 169 -5.48 -8.25 6.39
N GLY A 170 -4.18 -8.51 6.53
CA GLY A 170 -3.65 -9.86 6.75
C GLY A 170 -4.20 -10.52 8.02
N ALA A 171 -4.34 -9.78 9.12
CA ALA A 171 -4.90 -10.28 10.37
C ALA A 171 -6.37 -10.73 10.22
N ARG A 172 -7.18 -9.99 9.46
CA ARG A 172 -8.56 -10.38 9.13
C ARG A 172 -8.62 -11.70 8.37
N LEU A 173 -7.62 -11.96 7.54
CA LEU A 173 -7.49 -13.16 6.72
C LEU A 173 -6.70 -14.28 7.41
N SER A 174 -6.37 -14.14 8.71
CA SER A 174 -5.74 -15.21 9.46
C SER A 174 -6.57 -16.48 9.41
N LYS A 175 -5.90 -17.64 9.37
CA LYS A 175 -6.53 -18.95 9.31
C LYS A 175 -7.68 -19.10 10.32
N ARG A 176 -7.47 -18.65 11.56
CA ARG A 176 -8.50 -18.66 12.61
C ARG A 176 -9.78 -17.93 12.20
N ASN A 177 -9.67 -16.76 11.58
CA ASN A 177 -10.82 -15.95 11.18
C ASN A 177 -11.51 -16.52 9.95
N ILE A 178 -10.73 -17.10 9.02
CA ILE A 178 -11.28 -17.81 7.85
C ILE A 178 -12.05 -19.06 8.29
N ASP A 179 -11.46 -19.88 9.17
CA ASP A 179 -12.10 -21.08 9.72
C ASP A 179 -13.40 -20.72 10.48
N ALA A 180 -13.38 -19.65 11.28
CA ALA A 180 -14.59 -19.15 11.96
C ALA A 180 -15.68 -18.68 10.97
N GLY A 181 -15.28 -18.04 9.86
CA GLY A 181 -16.18 -17.62 8.80
C GLY A 181 -16.85 -18.77 8.05
N MET A 182 -16.16 -19.91 7.94
CA MET A 182 -16.71 -21.14 7.36
C MET A 182 -17.58 -21.95 8.34
N GLY A 183 -17.28 -21.89 9.64
CA GLY A 183 -17.96 -22.68 10.68
C GLY A 183 -19.21 -22.03 11.29
N SER A 184 -19.55 -20.80 10.92
CA SER A 184 -20.73 -20.08 11.41
C SER A 184 -21.95 -20.39 10.53
N SER A 185 -22.54 -21.57 10.74
CA SER A 185 -23.85 -21.99 10.20
C SER A 185 -24.94 -21.85 11.24
#